data_AF-A0A939CG16-F1
#
_entry.id   AF-A0A939CG16-F1
#
_cell.length_a   1.000
_cell.length_b   1.000
_cell.length_c   1.000
_cell.angle_alpha   90.00
_cell.angle_beta   90.00
_cell.angle_gamma   90.00
#
_symmetry.space_group_name_H-M   'P 1'
#
loop_
_entity.id
_entity.type
_entity.pdbx_description
1 polymer ?
#
loop_
_entity_poly.entity_id
_entity_poly.type
_entity_poly.pdbx_seq_one_letter_code
_entity_poly.pdbx_strand_id
1 'polypeptide(L)'
;MIFICMFSMPLLVAVLYFRMRKGQILKIRQDYVKDARYFGKSFSSLVEKALPEMKNGTIMLSRQEKVLEADGNQEFAQPDIEDLVIARNTVFCPQQNDLHFQKEIYSEKDALFVKENIRLRAVYSKKRLLFGNKIRLLRWADAEHAVVVYDECDLGERVSSGEQLVIGFGNIFHSLYAPVIRLGQRPEEPDRFMEGRDPRIFRMPVMNSHEYNRHYIDDDMVTESGTVPYTIISDGDIKVIEDIILQGDIHSDGAVRIMENASVLGNIFAENDILLEKNATVLGNIFTQGNIIFEEGASAGQPDKITSVVARGTITFYGGNYVYGYVVSEGGGKILKSDREVLGEYCFPREPVHEEKITFRDLSEYENVSFQGFRGDIYVKEAVIPEGASVIPKSQFFGCRSLEKLHLPESVSVIEDYAFADCHVLKVWESIEKLSLKSVGTSAFENCYALEFISLPDSLTVIEGAAFAECVSVNKLIFSDTSLLKKIGDHAFRGCRNLKEVYLPDSVEYVGISAFRDCVSLEQISVSEKIKDQPGIAELEKNCPNARIRFREVNSVEKE
;
A
#
# COMPACT_ATOMS: atom_id res chain seq x y z
N MET A 1 7.87 41.93 -37.24
CA MET A 1 8.20 40.76 -38.08
C MET A 1 9.62 40.23 -37.82
N ILE A 2 10.68 41.04 -37.94
CA ILE A 2 12.08 40.59 -37.71
C ILE A 2 12.29 40.00 -36.31
N PHE A 3 11.69 40.59 -35.27
CA PHE A 3 11.81 40.13 -33.88
C PHE A 3 11.15 38.76 -33.63
N ILE A 4 10.05 38.46 -34.33
CA ILE A 4 9.37 37.15 -34.24
C ILE A 4 10.21 36.09 -34.95
N CYS A 5 10.81 36.42 -36.10
CA CYS A 5 11.72 35.52 -36.80
C CYS A 5 13.01 35.22 -36.01
N MET A 6 13.53 36.19 -35.23
CA MET A 6 14.72 36.00 -34.42
C MET A 6 14.52 35.05 -33.22
N PHE A 7 13.31 34.94 -32.69
CA PHE A 7 12.98 33.99 -31.61
C PHE A 7 12.44 32.66 -32.13
N SER A 8 11.71 32.66 -33.25
CA SER A 8 11.13 31.43 -33.80
C SER A 8 12.16 30.53 -34.48
N MET A 9 13.18 31.10 -35.14
CA MET A 9 14.21 30.32 -35.83
C MET A 9 15.10 29.50 -34.89
N PRO A 10 15.66 30.04 -33.78
CA PRO A 10 16.42 29.24 -32.83
C PRO A 10 15.58 28.13 -32.20
N LEU A 11 14.31 28.39 -31.93
CA LEU A 11 13.37 27.39 -31.40
C LEU A 11 13.10 26.28 -32.42
N LEU A 12 12.89 26.64 -33.69
CA LEU A 12 12.68 25.70 -34.78
C LEU A 12 13.93 24.85 -35.04
N VAL A 13 15.11 25.48 -35.00
CA VAL A 13 16.41 24.80 -35.13
C VAL A 13 16.66 23.88 -33.93
N ALA A 14 16.30 24.29 -32.71
CA ALA A 14 16.38 23.43 -31.53
C ALA A 14 15.42 22.24 -31.63
N VAL A 15 14.17 22.45 -32.05
CA VAL A 15 13.19 21.38 -32.27
C VAL A 15 13.63 20.42 -33.37
N LEU A 16 14.20 20.92 -34.47
CA LEU A 16 14.78 20.11 -35.53
C LEU A 16 16.04 19.35 -35.05
N TYR A 17 16.92 20.01 -34.29
CA TYR A 17 18.10 19.41 -33.68
C TYR A 17 17.73 18.27 -32.71
N PHE A 18 16.69 18.45 -31.89
CA PHE A 18 16.18 17.42 -30.99
C PHE A 18 15.46 16.29 -31.74
N ARG A 19 14.66 16.59 -32.77
CA ARG A 19 13.98 15.56 -33.60
C ARG A 19 14.95 14.72 -34.44
N MET A 20 16.14 15.23 -34.76
CA MET A 20 17.14 14.53 -35.57
C MET A 20 18.10 13.63 -34.78
N ARG A 21 18.10 13.68 -33.44
CA ARG A 21 18.82 12.67 -32.65
C ARG A 21 18.01 11.37 -32.64
N LYS A 22 18.42 10.39 -33.43
CA LYS A 22 18.20 8.98 -33.05
C LYS A 22 18.81 8.83 -31.67
N GLY A 23 17.99 8.41 -30.68
CA GLY A 23 18.44 8.24 -29.30
C GLY A 23 19.78 7.51 -29.29
N GLN A 24 20.79 8.10 -28.66
CA GLN A 24 22.02 7.36 -28.43
C GLN A 24 21.64 6.18 -27.54
N ILE A 25 21.81 4.97 -28.07
CA ILE A 25 21.75 3.76 -27.26
C ILE A 25 22.91 3.89 -26.28
N LEU A 26 22.60 4.30 -25.05
CA LEU A 26 23.53 4.24 -23.94
C LEU A 26 23.77 2.75 -23.69
N LYS A 27 24.87 2.23 -24.22
CA LYS A 27 25.39 0.92 -23.81
C LYS A 27 25.91 1.08 -22.39
N ILE A 28 25.01 0.96 -21.42
CA ILE A 28 25.37 0.77 -20.02
C ILE A 28 26.13 -0.56 -19.98
N ARG A 29 27.44 -0.51 -19.71
CA ARG A 29 28.21 -1.71 -19.39
C ARG A 29 27.72 -2.22 -18.04
N GLN A 30 26.73 -3.10 -18.06
CA GLN A 30 26.20 -3.77 -16.86
C GLN A 30 27.27 -4.60 -16.14
N ASP A 31 28.35 -4.94 -16.84
CA ASP A 31 29.58 -5.56 -16.40
C ASP A 31 30.48 -4.63 -15.55
N TYR A 32 30.13 -3.35 -15.39
CA TYR A 32 30.88 -2.35 -14.62
C TYR A 32 30.17 -1.88 -13.33
N VAL A 33 29.31 -2.73 -12.75
CA VAL A 33 28.77 -2.47 -11.40
C VAL A 33 29.90 -2.70 -10.39
N LYS A 34 30.37 -1.62 -9.74
CA LYS A 34 31.37 -1.72 -8.67
C LYS A 34 30.79 -2.57 -7.54
N ASP A 35 31.46 -3.66 -7.19
CA ASP A 35 31.16 -4.47 -6.01
C ASP A 35 30.98 -3.55 -4.79
N ALA A 36 29.85 -3.68 -4.09
CA ALA A 36 29.55 -2.91 -2.88
C ALA A 36 30.70 -2.98 -1.87
N ARG A 37 31.32 -4.16 -1.78
CA ARG A 37 32.40 -4.53 -0.85
C ARG A 37 33.80 -4.32 -1.45
N TYR A 38 33.90 -3.61 -2.58
CA TYR A 38 35.17 -3.39 -3.30
C TYR A 38 36.30 -2.88 -2.41
N PHE A 39 36.03 -1.87 -1.57
CA PHE A 39 37.06 -1.28 -0.71
C PHE A 39 37.62 -2.29 0.29
N GLY A 40 36.75 -3.00 1.02
CA GLY A 40 37.14 -4.03 1.98
C GLY A 40 37.92 -5.17 1.31
N LYS A 41 37.38 -5.73 0.22
CA LYS A 41 38.03 -6.81 -0.53
C LYS A 41 39.39 -6.40 -1.12
N SER A 42 39.47 -5.21 -1.70
CA SER A 42 40.72 -4.71 -2.27
C SER A 42 41.76 -4.45 -1.19
N PHE A 43 41.37 -3.87 -0.05
CA PHE A 43 42.26 -3.64 1.08
C PHE A 43 42.75 -4.95 1.70
N SER A 44 41.85 -5.88 1.98
CA SER A 44 42.18 -7.22 2.47
C SER A 44 43.17 -7.93 1.56
N SER A 45 42.90 -7.96 0.24
CA SER A 45 43.80 -8.59 -0.73
C SER A 45 45.19 -7.95 -0.78
N LEU A 46 45.29 -6.62 -0.60
CA LEU A 46 46.58 -5.94 -0.53
C LEU A 46 47.35 -6.32 0.74
N VAL A 47 46.67 -6.31 1.89
CA VAL A 47 47.29 -6.69 3.17
C VAL A 47 47.75 -8.15 3.13
N GLU A 48 46.91 -9.08 2.68
CA GLU A 48 47.25 -10.50 2.59
C GLU A 48 48.46 -10.79 1.72
N LYS A 49 48.60 -10.09 0.59
CA LYS A 49 49.76 -10.24 -0.30
C LYS A 49 51.04 -9.70 0.34
N ALA A 50 50.93 -8.64 1.14
CA ALA A 50 52.08 -7.97 1.73
C ALA A 50 52.49 -8.55 3.10
N LEU A 51 51.59 -9.25 3.80
CA LEU A 51 51.83 -9.87 5.11
C LEU A 51 53.07 -10.78 5.15
N PRO A 52 53.32 -11.68 4.17
CA PRO A 52 54.53 -12.53 4.17
C PRO A 52 55.85 -11.75 4.03
N GLU A 53 55.80 -10.53 3.49
CA GLU A 53 56.97 -9.68 3.23
C GLU A 53 57.23 -8.67 4.36
N MET A 54 56.37 -8.64 5.38
CA MET A 54 56.47 -7.72 6.51
C MET A 54 57.79 -7.91 7.27
N LYS A 55 58.52 -6.81 7.49
CA LYS A 55 59.80 -6.79 8.22
C LYS A 55 59.88 -5.59 9.14
N ASN A 56 60.41 -5.80 10.35
CA ASN A 56 60.67 -4.77 11.35
C ASN A 56 59.46 -3.84 11.61
N GLY A 57 58.24 -4.37 11.66
CA GLY A 57 57.03 -3.57 11.91
C GLY A 57 56.63 -2.67 10.73
N THR A 58 57.12 -2.93 9.52
CA THR A 58 56.73 -2.19 8.31
C THR A 58 56.24 -3.12 7.21
N ILE A 59 55.23 -2.67 6.46
CA ILE A 59 54.60 -3.38 5.36
C ILE A 59 54.56 -2.49 4.11
N MET A 60 54.72 -3.10 2.93
CA MET A 60 54.62 -2.41 1.66
C MET A 60 53.23 -2.64 1.06
N LEU A 61 52.37 -1.62 1.08
CA LEU A 61 51.11 -1.62 0.35
C LEU A 61 51.27 -0.83 -0.95
N SER A 62 50.49 0.24 -1.16
CA SER A 62 50.78 1.23 -2.21
C SER A 62 51.98 2.13 -1.86
N ARG A 63 52.35 2.17 -0.59
CA ARG A 63 53.52 2.84 -0.01
C ARG A 63 53.96 2.08 1.23
N GLN A 64 55.15 2.42 1.75
CA GLN A 64 55.63 1.86 3.01
C GLN A 64 54.78 2.39 4.18
N GLU A 65 54.25 1.49 4.98
CA GLU A 65 53.43 1.79 6.15
C GLU A 65 54.03 1.13 7.40
N LYS A 66 53.96 1.86 8.52
CA LYS A 66 54.25 1.30 9.84
C LYS A 66 53.04 0.52 10.35
N VAL A 67 53.30 -0.60 11.01
CA VAL A 67 52.30 -1.55 11.47
C VAL A 67 52.40 -1.73 12.97
N LEU A 68 51.26 -1.70 13.63
CA LEU A 68 51.06 -2.17 14.99
C LEU A 68 50.37 -3.53 14.93
N GLU A 69 51.09 -4.59 15.33
CA GLU A 69 50.50 -5.93 15.48
C GLU A 69 49.77 -6.02 16.82
N ALA A 70 48.47 -6.30 16.78
CA ALA A 70 47.62 -6.37 17.97
C ALA A 70 47.48 -7.82 18.47
N ASP A 71 47.49 -8.01 19.79
CA ASP A 71 47.44 -9.32 20.46
C ASP A 71 46.04 -9.71 21.00
N GLY A 72 45.05 -8.84 20.84
CA GLY A 72 43.62 -9.11 21.02
C GLY A 72 42.94 -8.25 22.09
N ASN A 73 43.55 -8.11 23.27
CA ASN A 73 43.11 -7.19 24.33
C ASN A 73 44.06 -6.00 24.43
N GLN A 74 44.26 -5.33 23.30
CA GLN A 74 45.28 -4.31 23.17
C GLN A 74 44.92 -3.08 24.01
N GLU A 75 45.85 -2.69 24.88
CA GLU A 75 45.94 -1.34 25.43
C GLU A 75 46.94 -0.54 24.59
N PHE A 76 46.54 0.65 24.19
CA PHE A 76 47.34 1.61 23.46
C PHE A 76 47.97 2.60 24.43
N ALA A 77 49.27 2.86 24.23
CA ALA A 77 50.02 3.81 25.06
C ALA A 77 49.56 5.26 24.85
N GLN A 78 49.00 5.57 23.68
CA GLN A 78 48.51 6.89 23.30
C GLN A 78 47.12 6.75 22.66
N PRO A 79 46.25 7.77 22.82
CA PRO A 79 44.90 7.75 22.25
C PRO A 79 44.90 7.87 20.73
N ASP A 80 45.90 8.51 20.13
CA ASP A 80 46.04 8.62 18.68
C ASP A 80 46.93 7.48 18.14
N ILE A 81 46.36 6.62 17.31
CA ILE A 81 47.03 5.52 16.64
C ILE A 81 47.30 5.91 15.18
N GLU A 82 48.55 6.26 14.88
CA GLU A 82 49.00 6.66 13.53
C GLU A 82 49.39 5.48 12.63
N ASP A 83 49.53 4.29 13.20
CA ASP A 83 50.01 3.09 12.52
C ASP A 83 48.85 2.24 11.97
N LEU A 84 49.13 1.47 10.92
CA LEU A 84 48.21 0.46 10.41
C LEU A 84 48.07 -0.65 11.45
N VAL A 85 46.85 -0.98 11.85
CA VAL A 85 46.65 -2.04 12.86
C VAL A 85 46.37 -3.37 12.17
N ILE A 86 47.12 -4.40 12.52
CA ILE A 86 46.92 -5.76 12.02
C ILE A 86 46.73 -6.70 13.22
N ALA A 87 45.55 -7.29 13.33
CA ALA A 87 45.23 -8.32 14.32
C ALA A 87 45.20 -9.71 13.67
N ARG A 88 46.15 -10.57 14.04
CA ARG A 88 46.31 -11.92 13.48
C ARG A 88 45.98 -12.97 14.51
N ASN A 89 45.22 -13.99 14.09
CA ASN A 89 44.83 -15.13 14.94
C ASN A 89 44.10 -14.80 16.27
N THR A 90 43.79 -13.54 16.56
CA THR A 90 43.15 -13.09 17.81
C THR A 90 41.95 -12.19 17.50
N VAL A 91 40.97 -12.16 18.40
CA VAL A 91 39.84 -11.22 18.34
C VAL A 91 40.37 -9.84 18.70
N PHE A 92 40.18 -8.86 17.82
CA PHE A 92 40.62 -7.49 18.08
C PHE A 92 39.59 -6.73 18.91
N CYS A 93 39.93 -6.40 20.15
CA CYS A 93 39.04 -5.72 21.08
C CYS A 93 39.81 -4.66 21.90
N PRO A 94 39.84 -3.39 21.43
CA PRO A 94 40.43 -2.30 22.21
C PRO A 94 39.75 -2.14 23.58
N GLN A 95 40.55 -2.02 24.63
CA GLN A 95 40.04 -1.96 26.01
C GLN A 95 39.84 -0.54 26.56
N GLN A 96 40.19 0.50 25.80
CA GLN A 96 40.13 1.90 26.20
C GLN A 96 39.06 2.68 25.44
N ASN A 97 38.51 3.72 26.10
CA ASN A 97 37.68 4.74 25.45
C ASN A 97 38.57 5.77 24.74
N ASP A 98 37.94 6.64 23.93
CA ASP A 98 38.58 7.83 23.36
C ASP A 98 39.82 7.53 22.50
N LEU A 99 39.75 6.45 21.71
CA LEU A 99 40.81 6.05 20.77
C LEU A 99 40.56 6.60 19.36
N HIS A 100 41.61 7.07 18.70
CA HIS A 100 41.55 7.63 17.37
C HIS A 100 42.51 6.90 16.42
N PHE A 101 41.94 6.09 15.53
CA PHE A 101 42.70 5.35 14.52
C PHE A 101 42.79 6.15 13.22
N GLN A 102 43.98 6.68 12.93
CA GLN A 102 44.26 7.52 11.75
C GLN A 102 44.49 6.70 10.47
N LYS A 103 44.64 5.38 10.61
CA LYS A 103 44.85 4.40 9.53
C LYS A 103 43.85 3.25 9.59
N GLU A 104 43.87 2.45 8.53
CA GLU A 104 43.01 1.28 8.37
C GLU A 104 43.34 0.18 9.39
N ILE A 105 42.32 -0.59 9.78
CA ILE A 105 42.45 -1.74 10.67
C ILE A 105 42.12 -3.00 9.88
N TYR A 106 42.99 -4.02 9.99
CA TYR A 106 42.77 -5.34 9.42
C TYR A 106 42.70 -6.39 10.53
N SER A 107 41.63 -7.19 10.56
CA SER A 107 41.45 -8.28 11.52
C SER A 107 41.13 -9.60 10.82
N GLU A 108 41.88 -10.66 11.16
CA GLU A 108 41.59 -12.03 10.70
C GLU A 108 40.44 -12.69 11.47
N LYS A 109 40.13 -12.19 12.67
CA LYS A 109 39.00 -12.63 13.50
C LYS A 109 38.02 -11.48 13.70
N ASP A 110 37.11 -11.63 14.65
CA ASP A 110 36.15 -10.58 15.00
C ASP A 110 36.91 -9.30 15.42
N ALA A 111 36.38 -8.16 15.03
CA ALA A 111 36.84 -6.87 15.53
C ALA A 111 35.69 -6.17 16.27
N LEU A 112 35.88 -5.96 17.57
CA LEU A 112 34.87 -5.57 18.52
C LEU A 112 35.24 -4.22 19.15
N PHE A 113 34.51 -3.18 18.80
CA PHE A 113 34.69 -1.83 19.32
C PHE A 113 33.63 -1.55 20.38
N VAL A 114 33.79 -2.15 21.56
CA VAL A 114 32.79 -2.11 22.66
C VAL A 114 32.90 -0.88 23.56
N LYS A 115 33.95 -0.08 23.39
CA LYS A 115 34.24 1.14 24.18
C LYS A 115 33.73 2.38 23.46
N GLU A 116 33.47 3.44 24.22
CA GLU A 116 32.85 4.66 23.69
C GLU A 116 33.87 5.61 23.06
N ASN A 117 33.38 6.49 22.18
CA ASN A 117 34.14 7.57 21.53
C ASN A 117 35.33 7.10 20.69
N ILE A 118 35.27 5.90 20.11
CA ILE A 118 36.32 5.43 19.21
C ILE A 118 36.10 6.02 17.81
N ARG A 119 37.15 6.65 17.26
CA ARG A 119 37.19 7.14 15.87
C ARG A 119 37.99 6.19 15.00
N LEU A 120 37.40 5.74 13.92
CA LEU A 120 37.98 4.78 12.98
C LEU A 120 38.10 5.42 11.60
N ARG A 121 39.28 5.35 10.98
CA ARG A 121 39.38 5.72 9.56
C ARG A 121 38.66 4.71 8.67
N ALA A 122 39.03 3.46 8.79
CA ALA A 122 38.41 2.35 8.10
C ALA A 122 38.78 1.02 8.75
N VAL A 123 37.93 0.02 8.61
CA VAL A 123 38.14 -1.29 9.24
C VAL A 123 37.64 -2.43 8.36
N TYR A 124 38.45 -3.48 8.28
CA TYR A 124 38.09 -4.73 7.63
C TYR A 124 38.22 -5.90 8.60
N SER A 125 37.22 -6.78 8.63
CA SER A 125 37.28 -8.06 9.34
C SER A 125 36.93 -9.24 8.42
N LYS A 126 37.72 -10.31 8.51
CA LYS A 126 37.37 -11.62 7.94
C LYS A 126 36.28 -12.36 8.70
N LYS A 127 35.87 -11.83 9.86
CA LYS A 127 34.77 -12.38 10.65
C LYS A 127 33.71 -11.30 10.82
N ARG A 128 33.37 -10.97 12.06
CA ARG A 128 32.31 -10.01 12.39
C ARG A 128 32.89 -8.67 12.80
N LEU A 129 32.11 -7.62 12.58
CA LEU A 129 32.37 -6.31 13.16
C LEU A 129 31.27 -5.97 14.16
N LEU A 130 31.67 -5.38 15.28
CA LEU A 130 30.75 -4.82 16.26
C LEU A 130 31.19 -3.39 16.60
N PHE A 131 30.30 -2.44 16.37
CA PHE A 131 30.42 -1.07 16.83
C PHE A 131 29.47 -0.88 18.01
N GLY A 132 30.05 -0.62 19.19
CA GLY A 132 29.31 -0.20 20.38
C GLY A 132 28.73 1.20 20.20
N ASN A 133 28.45 1.89 21.30
CA ASN A 133 27.85 3.22 21.21
C ASN A 133 28.86 4.30 20.81
N LYS A 134 28.40 5.33 20.12
CA LYS A 134 29.19 6.55 19.82
C LYS A 134 30.50 6.29 19.07
N ILE A 135 30.48 5.31 18.18
CA ILE A 135 31.59 5.03 17.27
C ILE A 135 31.49 6.00 16.09
N ARG A 136 32.64 6.55 15.66
CA ARG A 136 32.71 7.42 14.49
C ARG A 136 33.63 6.84 13.43
N LEU A 137 33.06 6.41 12.32
CA LEU A 137 33.74 5.91 11.15
C LEU A 137 33.91 7.03 10.12
N LEU A 138 35.13 7.25 9.63
CA LEU A 138 35.42 8.34 8.70
C LEU A 138 35.23 7.94 7.23
N ARG A 139 35.46 6.66 6.90
CA ARG A 139 35.43 6.20 5.50
C ARG A 139 34.56 4.96 5.36
N TRP A 140 35.10 3.79 5.67
CA TRP A 140 34.41 2.55 5.35
C TRP A 140 34.67 1.43 6.34
N ALA A 141 33.68 0.56 6.51
CA ALA A 141 33.78 -0.66 7.28
C ALA A 141 33.24 -1.83 6.47
N ASP A 142 33.95 -2.95 6.51
CA ASP A 142 33.53 -4.16 5.80
C ASP A 142 33.83 -5.43 6.62
N ALA A 143 32.86 -6.35 6.65
CA ALA A 143 33.01 -7.66 7.27
C ALA A 143 32.61 -8.78 6.31
N GLU A 144 33.34 -9.91 6.32
CA GLU A 144 32.93 -11.11 5.57
C GLU A 144 31.63 -11.72 6.08
N HIS A 145 31.37 -11.60 7.38
CA HIS A 145 30.15 -12.03 8.03
C HIS A 145 29.36 -10.80 8.52
N ALA A 146 28.59 -10.92 9.60
CA ALA A 146 27.75 -9.85 10.13
C ALA A 146 28.53 -8.58 10.59
N VAL A 147 27.92 -7.41 10.39
CA VAL A 147 28.28 -6.17 11.09
C VAL A 147 27.11 -5.78 11.99
N VAL A 148 27.42 -5.49 13.25
CA VAL A 148 26.49 -5.03 14.26
C VAL A 148 26.88 -3.62 14.68
N VAL A 149 25.91 -2.72 14.75
CA VAL A 149 26.07 -1.34 15.20
C VAL A 149 25.02 -1.08 16.27
N TYR A 150 25.45 -0.65 17.45
CA TYR A 150 24.55 -0.22 18.53
C TYR A 150 24.01 1.18 18.22
N ASP A 151 24.13 2.15 19.13
CA ASP A 151 23.43 3.42 19.04
C ASP A 151 24.37 4.61 18.87
N GLU A 152 23.84 5.71 18.33
CA GLU A 152 24.51 7.02 18.25
C GLU A 152 25.85 7.01 17.48
N CYS A 153 26.00 6.12 16.49
CA CYS A 153 27.20 6.06 15.66
C CYS A 153 27.10 6.92 14.39
N ASP A 154 28.26 7.40 13.94
CA ASP A 154 28.46 7.99 12.62
C ASP A 154 29.17 6.97 11.74
N LEU A 155 28.47 6.44 10.74
CA LEU A 155 28.92 5.32 9.91
C LEU A 155 29.70 5.74 8.66
N GLY A 156 30.05 7.03 8.53
CA GLY A 156 30.88 7.53 7.45
C GLY A 156 30.31 7.24 6.05
N GLU A 157 31.19 6.99 5.08
CA GLU A 157 30.83 6.87 3.67
C GLU A 157 30.14 5.53 3.34
N ARG A 158 30.62 4.43 3.93
CA ARG A 158 30.11 3.09 3.58
C ARG A 158 30.28 2.04 4.68
N VAL A 159 29.21 1.33 4.98
CA VAL A 159 29.28 0.09 5.77
C VAL A 159 28.74 -1.07 4.96
N SER A 160 29.51 -2.15 4.90
CA SER A 160 29.12 -3.34 4.15
C SER A 160 29.36 -4.65 4.90
N SER A 161 28.56 -5.65 4.57
CA SER A 161 28.60 -6.99 5.16
C SER A 161 28.35 -8.06 4.11
N GLY A 162 28.96 -9.23 4.30
CA GLY A 162 28.70 -10.40 3.46
C GLY A 162 27.43 -11.17 3.81
N GLU A 163 26.87 -10.95 5.00
CA GLU A 163 25.70 -11.71 5.49
C GLU A 163 24.56 -10.76 5.89
N GLN A 164 24.77 -9.99 6.95
CA GLN A 164 23.75 -9.08 7.50
C GLN A 164 24.34 -7.82 8.14
N LEU A 165 23.57 -6.75 8.14
CA LEU A 165 23.76 -5.54 8.93
C LEU A 165 22.64 -5.43 9.95
N VAL A 166 22.99 -5.20 11.22
CA VAL A 166 22.03 -4.87 12.27
C VAL A 166 22.44 -3.54 12.88
N ILE A 167 21.58 -2.53 12.77
CA ILE A 167 21.89 -1.15 13.17
C ILE A 167 20.81 -0.64 14.11
N GLY A 168 21.23 -0.19 15.30
CA GLY A 168 20.37 0.41 16.32
C GLY A 168 19.92 1.84 15.99
N PHE A 169 19.58 2.60 17.02
CA PHE A 169 18.97 3.92 16.92
C PHE A 169 19.98 5.06 17.02
N GLY A 170 19.61 6.23 16.48
CA GLY A 170 20.43 7.45 16.53
C GLY A 170 21.66 7.40 15.61
N ASN A 171 21.77 6.38 14.76
CA ASN A 171 22.87 6.25 13.83
C ASN A 171 22.64 7.10 12.57
N ILE A 172 23.73 7.64 12.04
CA ILE A 172 23.76 8.31 10.74
C ILE A 172 24.62 7.53 9.75
N PHE A 173 24.24 7.56 8.47
CA PHE A 173 24.93 6.79 7.42
C PHE A 173 24.83 7.48 6.05
N HIS A 174 25.69 7.07 5.11
CA HIS A 174 25.58 7.49 3.71
C HIS A 174 25.25 6.32 2.78
N SER A 175 25.98 5.20 2.91
CA SER A 175 25.75 3.99 2.14
C SER A 175 25.83 2.73 3.00
N LEU A 176 24.84 1.85 2.85
CA LEU A 176 24.78 0.55 3.51
C LEU A 176 24.64 -0.56 2.45
N TYR A 177 25.27 -1.70 2.71
CA TYR A 177 25.10 -2.90 1.90
C TYR A 177 25.14 -4.18 2.72
N ALA A 178 24.11 -5.01 2.57
CA ALA A 178 24.13 -6.43 2.91
C ALA A 178 22.99 -7.17 2.22
N PRO A 179 23.08 -8.51 2.14
CA PRO A 179 21.93 -9.35 1.82
C PRO A 179 20.71 -9.03 2.69
N VAL A 180 20.92 -8.76 3.99
CA VAL A 180 19.85 -8.37 4.93
C VAL A 180 20.31 -7.17 5.78
N ILE A 181 19.52 -6.09 5.80
CA ILE A 181 19.77 -4.91 6.63
C ILE A 181 18.58 -4.72 7.57
N ARG A 182 18.84 -4.82 8.88
CA ARG A 182 17.89 -4.56 9.98
C ARG A 182 18.17 -3.18 10.56
N LEU A 183 17.18 -2.29 10.49
CA LEU A 183 17.33 -0.87 10.84
C LEU A 183 16.44 -0.50 12.02
N GLY A 184 17.04 0.12 13.04
CA GLY A 184 16.40 0.43 14.31
C GLY A 184 15.95 -0.84 15.02
N GLN A 185 16.86 -1.82 15.07
CA GLN A 185 16.73 -3.08 15.80
C GLN A 185 18.08 -3.45 16.40
N ARG A 186 18.04 -4.16 17.53
CA ARG A 186 19.26 -4.71 18.16
C ARG A 186 19.42 -6.21 17.90
N PRO A 187 20.66 -6.74 17.92
CA PRO A 187 20.90 -8.17 17.69
C PRO A 187 20.18 -9.10 18.67
N GLU A 188 19.94 -8.62 19.89
CA GLU A 188 19.27 -9.38 20.94
C GLU A 188 17.74 -9.39 20.78
N GLU A 189 17.19 -8.55 19.89
CA GLU A 189 15.77 -8.48 19.63
C GLU A 189 15.33 -9.58 18.64
N PRO A 190 14.15 -10.20 18.90
CA PRO A 190 13.61 -11.21 18.01
C PRO A 190 13.39 -10.65 16.60
N ASP A 191 13.52 -11.51 15.60
CA ASP A 191 13.23 -11.15 14.21
C ASP A 191 11.72 -10.94 14.04
N ARG A 192 11.29 -9.69 13.82
CA ARG A 192 9.88 -9.30 13.69
C ARG A 192 9.44 -9.06 12.25
N PHE A 193 10.29 -9.35 11.25
CA PHE A 193 10.01 -9.00 9.85
C PHE A 193 8.63 -9.46 9.36
N MET A 194 8.24 -10.67 9.77
CA MET A 194 7.02 -11.32 9.30
C MET A 194 5.84 -11.16 10.27
N GLU A 195 6.01 -10.50 11.42
CA GLU A 195 4.91 -10.31 12.37
C GLU A 195 3.83 -9.40 11.74
N GLY A 196 2.60 -9.90 11.63
CA GLY A 196 1.47 -9.13 11.09
C GLY A 196 1.36 -9.05 9.56
N ARG A 197 2.31 -9.60 8.80
CA ARG A 197 2.30 -9.56 7.33
C ARG A 197 1.74 -10.84 6.71
N ASP A 198 1.02 -10.71 5.58
CA ASP A 198 0.57 -11.86 4.81
C ASP A 198 1.76 -12.55 4.11
N PRO A 199 2.14 -13.78 4.50
CA PRO A 199 3.28 -14.48 3.93
C PRO A 199 3.12 -14.82 2.45
N ARG A 200 1.88 -14.79 1.93
CA ARG A 200 1.60 -15.03 0.51
C ARG A 200 2.20 -13.94 -0.37
N ILE A 201 2.29 -12.70 0.11
CA ILE A 201 2.83 -11.54 -0.62
C ILE A 201 4.28 -11.80 -1.07
N PHE A 202 5.10 -12.38 -0.19
CA PHE A 202 6.50 -12.73 -0.51
C PHE A 202 6.64 -13.95 -1.43
N ARG A 203 5.57 -14.72 -1.64
CA ARG A 203 5.54 -15.84 -2.60
C ARG A 203 5.11 -15.38 -4.00
N MET A 204 4.54 -14.18 -4.11
CA MET A 204 4.12 -13.64 -5.40
C MET A 204 5.36 -13.16 -6.17
N PRO A 205 5.57 -13.63 -7.40
CA PRO A 205 6.68 -13.17 -8.20
C PRO A 205 6.51 -11.68 -8.51
N VAL A 206 7.59 -10.90 -8.43
CA VAL A 206 7.64 -9.59 -9.09
C VAL A 206 7.42 -9.84 -10.58
N MET A 207 6.39 -9.22 -11.15
CA MET A 207 6.04 -9.45 -12.54
C MET A 207 7.13 -8.89 -13.46
N ASN A 208 7.85 -9.77 -14.15
CA ASN A 208 8.93 -9.39 -15.07
C ASN A 208 8.46 -9.24 -16.54
N SER A 209 7.24 -9.66 -16.86
CA SER A 209 6.71 -9.69 -18.24
C SER A 209 5.62 -8.64 -18.43
N HIS A 210 5.91 -7.63 -19.26
CA HIS A 210 4.94 -6.62 -19.68
C HIS A 210 4.23 -7.08 -20.96
N GLU A 211 2.92 -7.26 -20.93
CA GLU A 211 2.12 -6.54 -21.91
C GLU A 211 2.00 -5.11 -21.37
N TYR A 212 2.39 -4.12 -22.17
CA TYR A 212 2.46 -2.70 -21.80
C TYR A 212 1.06 -2.13 -21.56
N ASN A 213 0.40 -2.53 -20.47
CA ASN A 213 -0.77 -1.83 -19.92
C ASN A 213 -0.26 -0.71 -19.01
N ARG A 214 0.31 0.32 -19.64
CA ARG A 214 0.60 1.60 -18.99
C ARG A 214 -0.70 2.41 -19.01
N HIS A 215 -1.29 2.62 -17.85
CA HIS A 215 -2.49 3.41 -17.71
C HIS A 215 -2.18 4.69 -16.94
N TYR A 216 -2.65 5.82 -17.46
CA TYR A 216 -2.90 6.98 -16.61
C TYR A 216 -4.10 6.62 -15.74
N ILE A 217 -4.02 6.93 -14.44
CA ILE A 217 -5.00 6.48 -13.46
C ILE A 217 -6.37 7.09 -13.76
N ASP A 218 -7.39 6.24 -13.73
CA ASP A 218 -8.79 6.57 -13.43
C ASP A 218 -9.21 5.62 -12.29
N ASP A 219 -10.21 5.97 -11.49
CA ASP A 219 -10.61 5.29 -10.24
C ASP A 219 -11.06 3.81 -10.45
N ASP A 220 -11.20 3.38 -11.72
CA ASP A 220 -11.80 2.11 -12.13
C ASP A 220 -10.83 0.90 -12.23
N MET A 221 -9.68 0.91 -11.55
CA MET A 221 -8.61 -0.09 -11.80
C MET A 221 -8.27 -1.05 -10.64
N VAL A 222 -9.06 -1.04 -9.56
CA VAL A 222 -8.89 -1.98 -8.43
C VAL A 222 -9.79 -3.20 -8.63
N THR A 223 -9.22 -4.41 -8.58
CA THR A 223 -10.04 -5.63 -8.60
C THR A 223 -10.88 -5.75 -7.33
N GLU A 224 -11.92 -6.58 -7.35
CA GLU A 224 -12.75 -6.86 -6.17
C GLU A 224 -11.95 -7.42 -4.97
N SER A 225 -10.70 -7.86 -5.19
CA SER A 225 -9.77 -8.37 -4.19
C SER A 225 -8.77 -7.33 -3.66
N GLY A 226 -8.94 -6.03 -3.98
CA GLY A 226 -8.00 -4.98 -3.56
C GLY A 226 -6.65 -5.06 -4.27
N THR A 227 -6.61 -5.65 -5.47
CA THR A 227 -5.38 -5.83 -6.25
C THR A 227 -5.38 -4.89 -7.46
N VAL A 228 -4.26 -4.23 -7.73
CA VAL A 228 -4.07 -3.38 -8.92
C VAL A 228 -3.02 -4.04 -9.82
N PRO A 229 -3.40 -4.86 -10.81
CA PRO A 229 -2.47 -5.66 -11.59
C PRO A 229 -1.78 -4.90 -12.73
N TYR A 230 -1.43 -3.62 -12.50
CA TYR A 230 -0.92 -2.71 -13.53
C TYR A 230 0.20 -1.82 -13.00
N THR A 231 1.03 -1.31 -13.91
CA THR A 231 1.99 -0.23 -13.65
C THR A 231 1.25 1.11 -13.64
N ILE A 232 1.49 1.90 -12.61
CA ILE A 232 0.89 3.22 -12.40
C ILE A 232 1.86 4.31 -12.87
N ILE A 233 1.35 5.28 -13.64
CA ILE A 233 2.10 6.45 -14.09
C ILE A 233 1.26 7.72 -13.83
N SER A 234 1.85 8.72 -13.17
CA SER A 234 1.21 10.02 -12.88
C SER A 234 2.19 11.18 -13.04
N ASP A 235 1.71 12.32 -13.53
CA ASP A 235 2.44 13.59 -13.53
C ASP A 235 2.33 14.35 -12.19
N GLY A 236 1.48 13.87 -11.29
CA GLY A 236 1.29 14.38 -9.94
C GLY A 236 1.63 13.34 -8.87
N ASP A 237 1.27 13.69 -7.63
CA ASP A 237 1.47 12.81 -6.48
C ASP A 237 0.65 11.51 -6.61
N ILE A 238 1.21 10.40 -6.14
CA ILE A 238 0.53 9.10 -6.09
C ILE A 238 0.34 8.70 -4.63
N LYS A 239 -0.87 8.25 -4.33
CA LYS A 239 -1.22 7.67 -3.03
C LYS A 239 -1.75 6.26 -3.25
N VAL A 240 -1.08 5.26 -2.67
CA VAL A 240 -1.58 3.88 -2.59
C VAL A 240 -2.23 3.73 -1.22
N ILE A 241 -3.56 3.55 -1.22
CA ILE A 241 -4.35 3.44 0.00
C ILE A 241 -4.12 2.11 0.74
N GLU A 242 -4.59 2.06 1.99
CA GLU A 242 -4.42 0.92 2.90
C GLU A 242 -4.88 -0.40 2.30
N ASP A 243 -4.21 -1.49 2.66
CA ASP A 243 -4.54 -2.87 2.28
C ASP A 243 -4.58 -3.18 0.76
N ILE A 244 -4.13 -2.25 -0.09
CA ILE A 244 -4.02 -2.47 -1.54
C ILE A 244 -2.75 -3.25 -1.89
N ILE A 245 -2.89 -4.22 -2.79
CA ILE A 245 -1.78 -4.94 -3.42
C ILE A 245 -1.61 -4.46 -4.85
N LEU A 246 -0.61 -3.63 -5.11
CA LEU A 246 -0.22 -3.19 -6.44
C LEU A 246 0.74 -4.21 -7.07
N GLN A 247 0.43 -4.72 -8.26
CA GLN A 247 1.28 -5.65 -9.01
C GLN A 247 1.83 -5.00 -10.28
N GLY A 248 2.72 -4.04 -10.08
CA GLY A 248 3.35 -3.26 -11.14
C GLY A 248 4.31 -2.23 -10.57
N ASP A 249 4.90 -1.44 -11.47
CA ASP A 249 5.76 -0.33 -11.07
C ASP A 249 4.93 0.92 -10.77
N ILE A 250 5.49 1.86 -10.01
CA ILE A 250 4.97 3.21 -9.79
C ILE A 250 5.95 4.21 -10.41
N HIS A 251 5.46 5.10 -11.28
CA HIS A 251 6.21 6.23 -11.80
C HIS A 251 5.43 7.52 -11.52
N SER A 252 6.00 8.43 -10.74
CA SER A 252 5.40 9.71 -10.38
C SER A 252 6.36 10.86 -10.67
N ASP A 253 5.90 11.89 -11.37
CA ASP A 253 6.61 13.19 -11.41
C ASP A 253 6.38 14.01 -10.12
N GLY A 254 5.58 13.48 -9.18
CA GLY A 254 5.29 14.02 -7.86
C GLY A 254 5.86 13.15 -6.72
N ALA A 255 5.21 13.25 -5.56
CA ALA A 255 5.52 12.48 -4.37
C ALA A 255 4.72 11.18 -4.33
N VAL A 256 5.26 10.14 -3.68
CA VAL A 256 4.59 8.84 -3.55
C VAL A 256 4.36 8.52 -2.07
N ARG A 257 3.11 8.23 -1.70
CA ARG A 257 2.74 7.76 -0.36
C ARG A 257 2.14 6.36 -0.45
N ILE A 258 2.77 5.40 0.20
CA ILE A 258 2.28 4.03 0.37
C ILE A 258 1.75 3.92 1.78
N MET A 259 0.44 3.75 1.92
CA MET A 259 -0.23 3.74 3.22
C MET A 259 0.00 2.46 4.01
N GLU A 260 -0.47 2.46 5.27
CA GLU A 260 -0.39 1.32 6.18
C GLU A 260 -0.84 0.01 5.51
N ASN A 261 -0.03 -1.05 5.69
CA ASN A 261 -0.23 -2.41 5.15
C ASN A 261 -0.29 -2.54 3.62
N ALA A 262 -0.23 -1.44 2.86
CA ALA A 262 -0.23 -1.51 1.40
C ALA A 262 1.07 -2.15 0.88
N SER A 263 0.95 -2.85 -0.25
CA SER A 263 2.04 -3.62 -0.82
C SER A 263 2.24 -3.33 -2.31
N VAL A 264 3.47 -3.07 -2.71
CA VAL A 264 3.87 -2.82 -4.10
C VAL A 264 4.79 -3.95 -4.56
N LEU A 265 4.31 -4.79 -5.48
CA LEU A 265 5.05 -5.87 -6.13
C LEU A 265 5.75 -5.37 -7.39
N GLY A 266 6.55 -4.32 -7.25
CA GLY A 266 7.29 -3.68 -8.33
C GLY A 266 8.17 -2.54 -7.82
N ASN A 267 8.72 -1.77 -8.75
CA ASN A 267 9.62 -0.66 -8.46
C ASN A 267 8.84 0.64 -8.23
N ILE A 268 9.41 1.56 -7.46
CA ILE A 268 8.89 2.91 -7.26
C ILE A 268 9.92 3.92 -7.78
N PHE A 269 9.46 4.82 -8.64
CA PHE A 269 10.19 5.96 -9.15
C PHE A 269 9.38 7.23 -8.85
N ALA A 270 9.98 8.19 -8.14
CA ALA A 270 9.35 9.46 -7.81
C ALA A 270 10.31 10.64 -8.05
N GLU A 271 9.82 11.77 -8.55
CA GLU A 271 10.61 13.00 -8.62
C GLU A 271 10.61 13.77 -7.29
N ASN A 272 9.62 13.57 -6.41
CA ASN A 272 9.59 14.16 -5.05
C ASN A 272 9.64 13.06 -3.97
N ASP A 273 9.32 13.44 -2.72
CA ASP A 273 9.46 12.57 -1.55
C ASP A 273 8.66 11.26 -1.65
N ILE A 274 9.19 10.18 -1.07
CA ILE A 274 8.51 8.90 -0.90
C ILE A 274 8.26 8.65 0.59
N LEU A 275 7.01 8.37 0.95
CA LEU A 275 6.61 7.91 2.29
C LEU A 275 6.13 6.47 2.21
N LEU A 276 6.76 5.59 2.98
CA LEU A 276 6.27 4.26 3.29
C LEU A 276 5.78 4.26 4.73
N GLU A 277 4.46 4.16 4.90
CA GLU A 277 3.83 4.12 6.21
C GLU A 277 4.04 2.78 6.92
N LYS A 278 3.50 2.70 8.13
CA LYS A 278 3.59 1.53 8.98
C LYS A 278 3.29 0.22 8.23
N ASN A 279 4.20 -0.75 8.32
CA ASN A 279 4.11 -2.05 7.65
C ASN A 279 4.00 -2.03 6.11
N ALA A 280 4.12 -0.88 5.45
CA ALA A 280 4.11 -0.79 4.00
C ALA A 280 5.26 -1.60 3.40
N THR A 281 4.98 -2.33 2.33
CA THR A 281 5.93 -3.29 1.75
C THR A 281 6.16 -3.00 0.27
N VAL A 282 7.44 -2.82 -0.12
CA VAL A 282 7.82 -2.67 -1.53
C VAL A 282 8.74 -3.80 -1.92
N LEU A 283 8.28 -4.71 -2.77
CA LEU A 283 9.05 -5.86 -3.25
C LEU A 283 9.82 -5.55 -4.54
N GLY A 284 10.45 -4.39 -4.61
CA GLY A 284 11.24 -3.93 -5.76
C GLY A 284 12.24 -2.86 -5.38
N ASN A 285 12.72 -2.13 -6.36
CA ASN A 285 13.63 -1.02 -6.14
C ASN A 285 12.88 0.28 -5.85
N ILE A 286 13.48 1.17 -5.09
CA ILE A 286 12.92 2.49 -4.76
C ILE A 286 13.93 3.55 -5.16
N PHE A 287 13.50 4.51 -5.99
CA PHE A 287 14.32 5.61 -6.46
C PHE A 287 13.56 6.93 -6.34
N THR A 288 14.22 7.95 -5.77
CA THR A 288 13.68 9.32 -5.75
C THR A 288 14.75 10.41 -5.84
N GLN A 289 14.37 11.57 -6.41
CA GLN A 289 15.16 12.80 -6.30
C GLN A 289 14.96 13.52 -4.95
N GLY A 290 13.86 13.22 -4.25
CA GLY A 290 13.52 13.76 -2.94
C GLY A 290 14.04 12.90 -1.78
N ASN A 291 13.33 12.97 -0.67
CA ASN A 291 13.59 12.19 0.54
C ASN A 291 12.84 10.86 0.52
N ILE A 292 13.32 9.87 1.27
CA ILE A 292 12.54 8.65 1.57
C ILE A 292 12.33 8.56 3.08
N ILE A 293 11.09 8.33 3.49
CA ILE A 293 10.73 8.05 4.87
C ILE A 293 10.15 6.64 4.95
N PHE A 294 10.72 5.84 5.85
CA PHE A 294 10.21 4.54 6.26
C PHE A 294 9.68 4.68 7.69
N GLU A 295 8.38 4.46 7.88
CA GLU A 295 7.78 4.37 9.21
C GLU A 295 8.08 3.01 9.87
N GLU A 296 7.49 2.79 11.06
CA GLU A 296 7.73 1.57 11.82
C GLU A 296 7.31 0.32 11.02
N GLY A 297 8.23 -0.63 10.90
CA GLY A 297 7.92 -1.90 10.25
C GLY A 297 7.79 -1.81 8.74
N ALA A 298 8.04 -0.67 8.08
CA ALA A 298 8.10 -0.62 6.62
C ALA A 298 9.29 -1.42 6.07
N SER A 299 9.23 -1.85 4.81
CA SER A 299 10.34 -2.59 4.21
C SER A 299 10.45 -2.48 2.71
N ALA A 300 11.68 -2.67 2.22
CA ALA A 300 11.99 -2.72 0.81
C ALA A 300 12.81 -3.98 0.44
N GLY A 301 12.46 -4.56 -0.70
CA GLY A 301 13.15 -5.70 -1.29
C GLY A 301 12.57 -7.06 -0.93
N GLN A 302 13.22 -8.10 -1.45
CA GLN A 302 12.82 -9.49 -1.27
C GLN A 302 13.98 -10.31 -0.71
N PRO A 303 13.70 -11.34 0.11
CA PRO A 303 14.68 -12.37 0.41
C PRO A 303 15.33 -12.91 -0.87
N ASP A 304 16.65 -13.15 -0.82
CA ASP A 304 17.47 -13.67 -1.92
C ASP A 304 17.59 -12.78 -3.17
N LYS A 305 16.97 -11.59 -3.18
CA LYS A 305 17.15 -10.61 -4.25
C LYS A 305 17.72 -9.32 -3.73
N ILE A 306 18.78 -8.87 -4.39
CA ILE A 306 19.38 -7.57 -4.09
C ILE A 306 18.53 -6.49 -4.74
N THR A 307 17.98 -5.59 -3.93
CA THR A 307 17.24 -4.40 -4.36
C THR A 307 17.98 -3.13 -3.97
N SER A 308 17.64 -2.03 -4.63
CA SER A 308 18.24 -0.72 -4.39
C SER A 308 17.20 0.24 -3.83
N VAL A 309 17.54 0.89 -2.73
CA VAL A 309 16.82 2.02 -2.14
C VAL A 309 17.74 3.24 -2.24
N VAL A 310 17.38 4.18 -3.13
CA VAL A 310 18.25 5.31 -3.48
C VAL A 310 17.48 6.62 -3.41
N ALA A 311 18.00 7.57 -2.64
CA ALA A 311 17.49 8.93 -2.55
C ALA A 311 18.60 9.95 -2.85
N ARG A 312 18.29 10.98 -3.65
CA ARG A 312 19.16 12.18 -3.69
C ARG A 312 18.99 13.06 -2.45
N GLY A 313 17.81 13.07 -1.84
CA GLY A 313 17.57 13.66 -0.54
C GLY A 313 18.04 12.77 0.61
N THR A 314 17.41 12.95 1.77
CA THR A 314 17.66 12.18 2.99
C THR A 314 16.87 10.87 3.02
N ILE A 315 17.38 9.86 3.73
CA ILE A 315 16.61 8.65 4.05
C ILE A 315 16.42 8.56 5.56
N THR A 316 15.18 8.46 6.02
CA THR A 316 14.84 8.35 7.44
C THR A 316 14.12 7.04 7.73
N PHE A 317 14.59 6.29 8.73
CA PHE A 317 13.97 5.05 9.20
C PHE A 317 13.47 5.21 10.64
N TYR A 318 12.17 4.99 10.88
CA TYR A 318 11.54 4.99 12.21
C TYR A 318 11.43 3.58 12.81
N GLY A 319 12.55 2.86 12.95
CA GLY A 319 12.62 1.59 13.70
C GLY A 319 11.93 0.38 13.07
N GLY A 320 12.37 -0.84 13.41
CA GLY A 320 11.72 -2.07 12.95
C GLY A 320 11.76 -2.33 11.43
N ASN A 321 12.68 -1.66 10.71
CA ASN A 321 12.70 -1.65 9.25
C ASN A 321 13.61 -2.74 8.67
N TYR A 322 13.28 -3.21 7.46
CA TYR A 322 14.05 -4.21 6.71
C TYR A 322 14.33 -3.75 5.28
N VAL A 323 15.59 -3.88 4.86
CA VAL A 323 16.00 -3.66 3.47
C VAL A 323 16.89 -4.79 2.98
N TYR A 324 16.62 -5.31 1.77
CA TYR A 324 17.45 -6.32 1.10
C TYR A 324 18.30 -5.67 0.01
N GLY A 325 19.60 -5.49 0.25
CA GLY A 325 20.54 -5.00 -0.75
C GLY A 325 21.19 -3.66 -0.42
N TYR A 326 20.98 -2.66 -1.27
CA TYR A 326 21.67 -1.37 -1.24
C TYR A 326 20.78 -0.27 -0.67
N VAL A 327 21.32 0.49 0.29
CA VAL A 327 20.72 1.75 0.73
C VAL A 327 21.73 2.87 0.49
N VAL A 328 21.32 3.90 -0.27
CA VAL A 328 22.19 5.04 -0.60
C VAL A 328 21.40 6.34 -0.50
N SER A 329 21.94 7.31 0.24
CA SER A 329 21.37 8.64 0.38
C SER A 329 22.42 9.71 0.14
N GLU A 330 22.26 10.56 -0.88
CA GLU A 330 23.18 11.68 -1.12
C GLU A 330 23.05 12.76 -0.03
N GLY A 331 21.83 12.98 0.49
CA GLY A 331 21.55 13.93 1.58
C GLY A 331 21.85 13.41 2.99
N GLY A 332 22.19 12.13 3.14
CA GLY A 332 22.47 11.47 4.42
C GLY A 332 21.27 10.75 5.02
N GLY A 333 21.55 9.62 5.67
CA GLY A 333 20.57 8.74 6.29
C GLY A 333 20.54 8.83 7.81
N LYS A 334 19.35 8.65 8.40
CA LYS A 334 19.12 8.66 9.86
C LYS A 334 18.23 7.51 10.29
N ILE A 335 18.50 6.95 11.46
CA ILE A 335 17.66 5.94 12.10
C ILE A 335 17.16 6.50 13.43
N LEU A 336 15.85 6.70 13.55
CA LEU A 336 15.21 7.38 14.67
C LEU A 336 14.33 6.42 15.47
N LYS A 337 14.10 6.75 16.74
CA LYS A 337 13.09 6.06 17.55
C LYS A 337 11.69 6.52 17.10
N SER A 338 10.71 5.65 17.32
CA SER A 338 9.31 5.83 16.95
C SER A 338 8.66 6.98 17.73
N ASP A 339 8.89 8.19 17.27
CA ASP A 339 8.07 9.37 17.50
C ASP A 339 8.39 10.29 16.33
N ARG A 340 7.41 10.49 15.44
CA ARG A 340 7.52 11.48 14.38
C ARG A 340 7.57 12.84 15.06
N GLU A 341 8.77 13.32 15.41
CA GLU A 341 8.98 14.75 15.57
C GLU A 341 8.78 15.32 14.17
N VAL A 342 7.59 15.84 13.90
CA VAL A 342 7.26 16.53 12.65
C VAL A 342 8.12 17.78 12.59
N LEU A 343 9.35 17.62 12.13
CA LEU A 343 10.33 18.67 11.89
C LEU A 343 10.75 18.57 10.43
N GLY A 344 9.99 19.20 9.54
CA GLY A 344 10.38 19.38 8.14
C GLY A 344 9.24 19.60 7.15
N GLU A 345 9.52 20.43 6.15
CA GLU A 345 8.76 20.66 4.92
C GLU A 345 8.81 19.40 4.03
N TYR A 346 8.09 18.34 4.41
CA TYR A 346 7.94 17.18 3.53
C TYR A 346 6.75 17.37 2.60
N CYS A 347 6.94 17.07 1.33
CA CYS A 347 5.89 17.14 0.32
C CYS A 347 5.26 15.76 0.19
N PHE A 348 4.29 15.46 1.06
CA PHE A 348 3.46 14.26 0.90
C PHE A 348 2.07 14.64 0.41
N PRO A 349 1.45 13.79 -0.42
CA PRO A 349 0.04 13.95 -0.71
C PRO A 349 -0.73 14.01 0.60
N ARG A 350 -1.51 15.09 0.76
CA ARG A 350 -2.35 15.30 1.94
C ARG A 350 -3.29 14.12 2.09
N GLU A 351 -3.69 13.83 3.33
CA GLU A 351 -4.80 12.93 3.51
C GLU A 351 -6.01 13.50 2.76
N PRO A 352 -6.71 12.68 1.96
CA PRO A 352 -8.01 13.07 1.46
C PRO A 352 -8.83 13.47 2.67
N VAL A 353 -9.43 14.65 2.60
CA VAL A 353 -10.44 15.01 3.59
C VAL A 353 -11.61 14.09 3.29
N HIS A 354 -11.71 13.00 4.06
CA HIS A 354 -12.83 12.09 3.94
C HIS A 354 -14.07 12.81 4.47
N GLU A 355 -15.01 13.09 3.57
CA GLU A 355 -16.26 13.72 3.94
C GLU A 355 -17.18 12.66 4.54
N GLU A 356 -17.50 12.81 5.83
CA GLU A 356 -18.56 11.99 6.44
C GLU A 356 -19.92 12.21 5.76
N LYS A 357 -20.09 13.34 5.08
CA LYS A 357 -21.26 13.70 4.29
C LYS A 357 -20.88 14.09 2.88
N ILE A 358 -21.24 13.28 1.90
CA ILE A 358 -21.09 13.60 0.48
C ILE A 358 -22.28 14.45 0.05
N THR A 359 -21.99 15.60 -0.56
CA THR A 359 -23.00 16.43 -1.23
C THR A 359 -22.47 16.87 -2.59
N PHE A 360 -23.12 16.44 -3.66
CA PHE A 360 -22.79 16.88 -5.01
C PHE A 360 -23.34 18.29 -5.24
N ARG A 361 -22.49 19.21 -5.72
CA ARG A 361 -22.84 20.62 -5.96
C ARG A 361 -23.83 20.78 -7.10
N ASP A 362 -23.70 19.94 -8.13
CA ASP A 362 -24.61 19.89 -9.26
C ASP A 362 -24.68 18.48 -9.88
N LEU A 363 -25.59 18.32 -10.84
CA LEU A 363 -25.79 17.05 -11.53
C LEU A 363 -24.55 16.61 -12.33
N SER A 364 -23.73 17.55 -12.82
CA SER A 364 -22.54 17.22 -13.59
C SER A 364 -21.45 16.59 -12.71
N GLU A 365 -21.32 17.03 -11.46
CA GLU A 365 -20.41 16.40 -10.49
C GLU A 365 -20.84 14.96 -10.23
N TYR A 366 -22.15 14.70 -10.13
CA TYR A 366 -22.71 13.37 -9.93
C TYR A 366 -22.61 12.46 -11.16
N GLU A 367 -22.93 12.96 -12.36
CA GLU A 367 -22.88 12.19 -13.61
C GLU A 367 -21.45 11.80 -14.03
N ASN A 368 -20.45 12.54 -13.56
CA ASN A 368 -19.04 12.24 -13.78
C ASN A 368 -18.44 11.31 -12.71
N VAL A 369 -19.20 10.92 -11.68
CA VAL A 369 -18.73 9.91 -10.71
C VAL A 369 -18.67 8.57 -11.42
N SER A 370 -17.51 7.90 -11.32
CA SER A 370 -17.36 6.55 -11.82
C SER A 370 -18.42 5.63 -11.21
N PHE A 371 -18.83 4.58 -11.93
CA PHE A 371 -19.84 3.67 -11.42
C PHE A 371 -19.44 3.05 -10.07
N GLN A 372 -18.14 2.95 -9.75
CA GLN A 372 -17.63 2.47 -8.45
C GLN A 372 -17.16 3.57 -7.50
N GLY A 373 -17.56 4.84 -7.70
CA GLY A 373 -16.90 6.00 -7.09
C GLY A 373 -16.69 5.98 -5.56
N PHE A 374 -17.62 5.43 -4.78
CA PHE A 374 -17.49 5.32 -3.31
C PHE A 374 -17.43 3.87 -2.83
N ARG A 375 -17.05 2.93 -3.69
CA ARG A 375 -16.97 1.52 -3.34
C ARG A 375 -16.03 1.30 -2.16
N GLY A 376 -16.53 0.68 -1.10
CA GLY A 376 -15.78 0.30 0.09
C GLY A 376 -15.48 1.45 1.03
N ASP A 377 -16.05 2.65 0.81
CA ASP A 377 -15.76 3.79 1.65
C ASP A 377 -16.27 3.58 3.09
N ILE A 378 -15.32 3.56 4.04
CA ILE A 378 -15.60 3.32 5.46
C ILE A 378 -15.82 4.63 6.25
N TYR A 379 -15.71 5.78 5.62
CA TYR A 379 -15.80 7.10 6.26
C TYR A 379 -17.12 7.80 5.95
N VAL A 380 -17.69 7.57 4.78
CA VAL A 380 -18.97 8.16 4.37
C VAL A 380 -20.08 7.64 5.28
N LYS A 381 -20.78 8.57 5.94
CA LYS A 381 -21.93 8.31 6.82
C LYS A 381 -23.23 8.84 6.24
N GLU A 382 -23.17 9.86 5.38
CA GLU A 382 -24.31 10.48 4.74
C GLU A 382 -24.02 10.75 3.26
N ALA A 383 -24.96 10.42 2.38
CA ALA A 383 -24.89 10.75 0.96
C ALA A 383 -26.13 11.53 0.52
N VAL A 384 -25.92 12.69 -0.08
CA VAL A 384 -26.97 13.55 -0.64
C VAL A 384 -26.85 13.57 -2.16
N ILE A 385 -27.74 12.84 -2.82
CA ILE A 385 -27.82 12.77 -4.29
C ILE A 385 -28.51 14.05 -4.81
N PRO A 386 -27.98 14.71 -5.87
CA PRO A 386 -28.50 16.01 -6.30
C PRO A 386 -29.78 15.86 -7.13
N GLU A 387 -30.69 16.84 -7.02
CA GLU A 387 -31.90 16.92 -7.84
C GLU A 387 -31.61 16.78 -9.34
N GLY A 388 -32.43 16.01 -10.04
CA GLY A 388 -32.25 15.69 -11.46
C GLY A 388 -31.48 14.39 -11.70
N ALA A 389 -30.81 13.82 -10.69
CA ALA A 389 -30.23 12.49 -10.78
C ALA A 389 -31.32 11.46 -11.08
N SER A 390 -31.17 10.74 -12.19
CA SER A 390 -32.17 9.78 -12.67
C SER A 390 -31.79 8.31 -12.40
N VAL A 391 -30.50 8.05 -12.17
CA VAL A 391 -29.93 6.71 -11.99
C VAL A 391 -28.95 6.76 -10.81
N ILE A 392 -28.97 5.75 -9.93
CA ILE A 392 -27.85 5.44 -9.03
C ILE A 392 -26.96 4.39 -9.71
N PRO A 393 -25.72 4.74 -10.10
CA PRO A 393 -24.83 3.85 -10.83
C PRO A 393 -24.50 2.54 -10.11
N LYS A 394 -24.18 1.54 -10.93
CA LYS A 394 -23.79 0.20 -10.50
C LYS A 394 -22.61 0.24 -9.53
N SER A 395 -22.78 -0.29 -8.32
CA SER A 395 -21.74 -0.39 -7.28
C SER A 395 -21.24 0.95 -6.69
N GLN A 396 -21.95 2.06 -6.90
CA GLN A 396 -21.48 3.39 -6.47
C GLN A 396 -21.14 3.46 -4.98
N PHE A 397 -21.93 2.83 -4.12
CA PHE A 397 -21.74 2.77 -2.66
C PHE A 397 -21.56 1.33 -2.16
N PHE A 398 -21.17 0.38 -3.01
CA PHE A 398 -20.96 -1.01 -2.60
C PHE A 398 -19.97 -1.09 -1.44
N GLY A 399 -20.31 -1.76 -0.35
CA GLY A 399 -19.43 -1.93 0.81
C GLY A 399 -19.21 -0.69 1.65
N CYS A 400 -20.02 0.37 1.49
CA CYS A 400 -19.99 1.55 2.37
C CYS A 400 -20.55 1.21 3.76
N ARG A 401 -19.76 0.55 4.60
CA ARG A 401 -20.21 -0.02 5.88
C ARG A 401 -20.55 1.02 6.95
N SER A 402 -20.13 2.27 6.76
CA SER A 402 -20.44 3.39 7.66
C SER A 402 -21.60 4.26 7.17
N LEU A 403 -22.10 4.05 5.95
CA LEU A 403 -23.17 4.85 5.36
C LEU A 403 -24.48 4.60 6.12
N GLU A 404 -24.89 5.57 6.93
CA GLU A 404 -26.10 5.51 7.75
C GLU A 404 -27.27 6.21 7.06
N LYS A 405 -27.03 7.32 6.35
CA LYS A 405 -28.08 8.20 5.81
C LYS A 405 -27.95 8.37 4.31
N LEU A 406 -29.06 8.20 3.62
CA LEU A 406 -29.14 8.44 2.18
C LEU A 406 -30.33 9.35 1.87
N HIS A 407 -30.06 10.45 1.17
CA HIS A 407 -31.06 11.38 0.63
C HIS A 407 -31.17 11.18 -0.89
N LEU A 408 -32.36 10.78 -1.34
CA LEU A 408 -32.64 10.45 -2.74
C LEU A 408 -33.66 11.43 -3.30
N PRO A 409 -33.34 12.20 -4.36
CA PRO A 409 -34.31 13.09 -4.98
C PRO A 409 -35.43 12.30 -5.66
N GLU A 410 -36.62 12.90 -5.76
CA GLU A 410 -37.80 12.25 -6.36
C GLU A 410 -37.57 11.84 -7.83
N SER A 411 -36.56 12.43 -8.49
CA SER A 411 -36.16 12.13 -9.87
C SER A 411 -35.48 10.77 -10.06
N VAL A 412 -35.00 10.12 -8.98
CA VAL A 412 -34.32 8.82 -9.09
C VAL A 412 -35.30 7.77 -9.59
N SER A 413 -35.00 7.23 -10.77
CA SER A 413 -35.85 6.30 -11.50
C SER A 413 -35.26 4.89 -11.58
N VAL A 414 -33.94 4.74 -11.44
CA VAL A 414 -33.24 3.45 -11.50
C VAL A 414 -32.20 3.40 -10.41
N ILE A 415 -32.14 2.28 -9.69
CA ILE A 415 -31.00 1.91 -8.84
C ILE A 415 -30.38 0.68 -9.50
N GLU A 416 -29.13 0.78 -9.94
CA GLU A 416 -28.45 -0.28 -10.68
C GLU A 416 -27.90 -1.40 -9.78
N ASP A 417 -27.30 -2.41 -10.41
CA ASP A 417 -26.78 -3.60 -9.71
C ASP A 417 -25.76 -3.21 -8.62
N TYR A 418 -25.85 -3.86 -7.46
CA TYR A 418 -24.92 -3.70 -6.33
C TYR A 418 -24.75 -2.27 -5.79
N ALA A 419 -25.59 -1.30 -6.18
CA ALA A 419 -25.40 0.12 -5.85
C ALA A 419 -25.14 0.40 -4.36
N PHE A 420 -25.80 -0.33 -3.46
CA PHE A 420 -25.69 -0.22 -2.01
C PHE A 420 -25.44 -1.58 -1.32
N ALA A 421 -24.97 -2.60 -2.05
CA ALA A 421 -24.73 -3.91 -1.43
C ALA A 421 -23.71 -3.80 -0.29
N ASP A 422 -23.84 -4.59 0.77
CA ASP A 422 -23.01 -4.58 1.97
C ASP A 422 -22.98 -3.24 2.77
N CYS A 423 -23.94 -2.32 2.54
CA CYS A 423 -24.15 -1.15 3.38
C CYS A 423 -24.89 -1.52 4.67
N HIS A 424 -24.18 -2.18 5.60
CA HIS A 424 -24.78 -2.86 6.76
C HIS A 424 -25.65 -1.96 7.66
N VAL A 425 -25.31 -0.68 7.79
CA VAL A 425 -25.96 0.28 8.70
C VAL A 425 -26.88 1.27 7.99
N LEU A 426 -27.09 1.09 6.68
CA LEU A 426 -27.86 2.01 5.85
C LEU A 426 -29.33 2.09 6.28
N LYS A 427 -29.78 3.31 6.54
CA LYS A 427 -31.18 3.68 6.71
C LYS A 427 -31.55 4.68 5.63
N VAL A 428 -32.62 4.38 4.89
CA VAL A 428 -33.17 5.34 3.93
C VAL A 428 -34.10 6.28 4.71
N TRP A 429 -33.71 7.55 4.83
CA TRP A 429 -34.35 8.50 5.74
C TRP A 429 -35.58 9.19 5.13
N GLU A 430 -35.63 9.24 3.80
CA GLU A 430 -36.79 9.72 3.06
C GLU A 430 -37.76 8.58 2.78
N SER A 431 -39.05 8.91 2.75
CA SER A 431 -40.11 7.97 2.42
C SER A 431 -39.86 7.39 1.02
N ILE A 432 -39.26 6.21 0.93
CA ILE A 432 -38.91 5.55 -0.33
C ILE A 432 -40.12 5.45 -1.27
N GLU A 433 -41.34 5.35 -0.72
CA GLU A 433 -42.64 5.39 -1.41
C GLU A 433 -42.90 6.64 -2.26
N LYS A 434 -42.20 7.76 -2.02
CA LYS A 434 -42.36 9.02 -2.78
C LYS A 434 -41.48 9.10 -4.04
N LEU A 435 -40.52 8.20 -4.19
CA LEU A 435 -39.61 8.22 -5.33
C LEU A 435 -40.32 7.83 -6.63
N SER A 436 -39.87 8.36 -7.76
CA SER A 436 -40.32 7.93 -9.10
C SER A 436 -39.58 6.67 -9.59
N LEU A 437 -39.28 5.75 -8.67
CA LEU A 437 -38.44 4.58 -8.91
C LEU A 437 -39.16 3.58 -9.83
N LYS A 438 -38.50 3.14 -10.91
CA LYS A 438 -39.02 2.17 -11.90
C LYS A 438 -38.39 0.81 -11.76
N SER A 439 -37.11 0.72 -11.37
CA SER A 439 -36.40 -0.54 -11.21
C SER A 439 -35.34 -0.50 -10.11
N VAL A 440 -35.19 -1.64 -9.42
CA VAL A 440 -34.09 -1.93 -8.50
C VAL A 440 -33.28 -3.11 -9.05
N GLY A 441 -31.98 -2.91 -9.25
CA GLY A 441 -31.05 -3.84 -9.86
C GLY A 441 -30.68 -5.05 -9.00
N THR A 442 -29.90 -5.95 -9.59
CA THR A 442 -29.46 -7.20 -8.96
C THR A 442 -28.61 -6.89 -7.74
N SER A 443 -28.94 -7.49 -6.59
CA SER A 443 -28.23 -7.28 -5.32
C SER A 443 -28.07 -5.80 -4.89
N ALA A 444 -28.91 -4.88 -5.38
CA ALA A 444 -28.76 -3.44 -5.14
C ALA A 444 -28.67 -3.06 -3.66
N PHE A 445 -29.40 -3.75 -2.79
CA PHE A 445 -29.39 -3.58 -1.32
C PHE A 445 -29.09 -4.90 -0.59
N GLU A 446 -28.37 -5.84 -1.20
CA GLU A 446 -27.99 -7.09 -0.53
C GLU A 446 -27.19 -6.79 0.75
N ASN A 447 -27.48 -7.51 1.85
CA ASN A 447 -26.84 -7.34 3.17
C ASN A 447 -27.02 -5.94 3.82
N CYS A 448 -28.01 -5.15 3.41
CA CYS A 448 -28.38 -3.91 4.11
C CYS A 448 -29.19 -4.21 5.39
N TYR A 449 -28.50 -4.64 6.46
CA TYR A 449 -29.16 -5.17 7.66
C TYR A 449 -30.06 -4.17 8.39
N ALA A 450 -29.73 -2.88 8.37
CA ALA A 450 -30.51 -1.82 9.02
C ALA A 450 -31.60 -1.19 8.13
N LEU A 451 -31.77 -1.68 6.90
CA LEU A 451 -32.73 -1.11 5.97
C LEU A 451 -34.17 -1.38 6.43
N GLU A 452 -34.92 -0.30 6.63
CA GLU A 452 -36.31 -0.32 7.06
C GLU A 452 -37.18 0.41 6.04
N PHE A 453 -38.26 -0.23 5.60
CA PHE A 453 -39.36 0.41 4.88
C PHE A 453 -40.63 -0.42 5.05
N ILE A 454 -41.78 0.22 4.81
CA ILE A 454 -43.11 -0.41 4.90
C ILE A 454 -43.71 -0.62 3.49
N SER A 455 -43.43 0.31 2.58
CA SER A 455 -43.99 0.44 1.23
C SER A 455 -42.88 0.82 0.26
N LEU A 456 -43.03 0.42 -1.01
CA LEU A 456 -42.21 0.84 -2.15
C LEU A 456 -43.07 1.66 -3.13
N PRO A 457 -42.47 2.51 -3.98
CA PRO A 457 -43.21 3.33 -4.93
C PRO A 457 -44.17 2.57 -5.84
N ASP A 458 -45.33 3.18 -6.11
CA ASP A 458 -46.29 2.66 -7.09
C ASP A 458 -45.72 2.63 -8.52
N SER A 459 -44.74 3.49 -8.82
CA SER A 459 -44.06 3.52 -10.12
C SER A 459 -43.11 2.34 -10.35
N LEU A 460 -42.79 1.56 -9.31
CA LEU A 460 -41.82 0.47 -9.38
C LEU A 460 -42.39 -0.67 -10.22
N THR A 461 -41.68 -1.04 -11.27
CA THR A 461 -42.09 -2.10 -12.20
C THR A 461 -41.28 -3.38 -12.03
N VAL A 462 -40.01 -3.27 -11.60
CA VAL A 462 -39.09 -4.41 -11.53
C VAL A 462 -38.25 -4.36 -10.25
N ILE A 463 -38.22 -5.49 -9.54
CA ILE A 463 -37.23 -5.82 -8.51
C ILE A 463 -36.41 -6.99 -9.05
N GLU A 464 -35.12 -6.79 -9.31
CA GLU A 464 -34.24 -7.84 -9.83
C GLU A 464 -33.78 -8.83 -8.75
N GLY A 465 -32.98 -9.82 -9.16
CA GLY A 465 -32.55 -10.91 -8.30
C GLY A 465 -31.73 -10.44 -7.09
N ALA A 466 -31.98 -11.02 -5.93
CA ALA A 466 -31.31 -10.69 -4.66
C ALA A 466 -31.34 -9.20 -4.25
N ALA A 467 -32.16 -8.35 -4.89
CA ALA A 467 -32.17 -6.91 -4.70
C ALA A 467 -32.24 -6.46 -3.23
N PHE A 468 -32.99 -7.16 -2.39
CA PHE A 468 -33.13 -6.92 -0.95
C PHE A 468 -32.76 -8.18 -0.13
N ALA A 469 -31.86 -9.01 -0.63
CA ALA A 469 -31.43 -10.21 0.10
C ALA A 469 -30.73 -9.83 1.43
N GLU A 470 -31.02 -10.58 2.48
CA GLU A 470 -30.56 -10.38 3.86
C GLU A 470 -30.88 -8.98 4.44
N CYS A 471 -31.88 -8.26 3.91
CA CYS A 471 -32.41 -7.04 4.53
C CYS A 471 -33.23 -7.37 5.79
N VAL A 472 -32.54 -7.72 6.89
CA VAL A 472 -33.18 -8.32 8.07
C VAL A 472 -34.16 -7.39 8.79
N SER A 473 -34.04 -6.06 8.66
CA SER A 473 -34.91 -5.10 9.38
C SER A 473 -36.22 -4.78 8.66
N VAL A 474 -36.39 -5.21 7.40
CA VAL A 474 -37.65 -5.03 6.67
C VAL A 474 -38.74 -5.85 7.35
N ASN A 475 -39.80 -5.18 7.81
CA ASN A 475 -40.87 -5.79 8.60
C ASN A 475 -42.17 -6.04 7.82
N LYS A 476 -42.43 -5.24 6.79
CA LYS A 476 -43.63 -5.26 5.97
C LYS A 476 -43.27 -4.87 4.55
N LEU A 477 -43.95 -5.48 3.59
CA LEU A 477 -43.87 -5.15 2.17
C LEU A 477 -45.29 -4.99 1.63
N ILE A 478 -45.79 -3.76 1.64
CA ILE A 478 -47.15 -3.44 1.21
C ILE A 478 -47.07 -2.57 -0.05
N PHE A 479 -47.60 -3.09 -1.15
CA PHE A 479 -47.86 -2.31 -2.37
C PHE A 479 -49.32 -1.84 -2.39
N SER A 480 -49.58 -0.67 -2.96
CA SER A 480 -50.96 -0.23 -3.19
C SER A 480 -51.59 -1.00 -4.37
N ASP A 481 -52.91 -0.91 -4.51
CA ASP A 481 -53.62 -1.46 -5.68
C ASP A 481 -53.29 -0.71 -6.98
N THR A 482 -52.73 0.51 -6.90
CA THR A 482 -52.28 1.31 -8.04
C THR A 482 -50.83 1.04 -8.45
N SER A 483 -50.13 0.15 -7.74
CA SER A 483 -48.75 -0.22 -8.06
C SER A 483 -48.61 -0.85 -9.45
N LEU A 484 -47.53 -0.51 -10.15
CA LEU A 484 -47.18 -1.01 -11.48
C LEU A 484 -46.24 -2.21 -11.45
N LEU A 485 -45.99 -2.81 -10.28
CA LEU A 485 -45.02 -3.88 -10.11
C LEU A 485 -45.34 -5.08 -11.00
N LYS A 486 -44.37 -5.50 -11.83
CA LYS A 486 -44.49 -6.63 -12.76
C LYS A 486 -43.66 -7.82 -12.34
N LYS A 487 -42.45 -7.59 -11.85
CA LYS A 487 -41.44 -8.63 -11.64
C LYS A 487 -40.79 -8.52 -10.27
N ILE A 488 -40.73 -9.66 -9.57
CA ILE A 488 -39.87 -9.89 -8.41
C ILE A 488 -38.89 -11.00 -8.80
N GLY A 489 -37.60 -10.71 -8.78
CA GLY A 489 -36.54 -11.62 -9.22
C GLY A 489 -36.23 -12.76 -8.24
N ASP A 490 -35.35 -13.66 -8.68
CA ASP A 490 -34.88 -14.78 -7.85
C ASP A 490 -34.19 -14.25 -6.59
N HIS A 491 -34.46 -14.85 -5.43
CA HIS A 491 -33.88 -14.45 -4.15
C HIS A 491 -34.13 -13.00 -3.71
N ALA A 492 -35.04 -12.25 -4.36
CA ALA A 492 -35.19 -10.81 -4.15
C ALA A 492 -35.31 -10.36 -2.68
N PHE A 493 -36.00 -11.14 -1.84
CA PHE A 493 -36.16 -10.91 -0.40
C PHE A 493 -35.64 -12.09 0.44
N ARG A 494 -34.70 -12.89 -0.10
CA ARG A 494 -34.10 -14.02 0.62
C ARG A 494 -33.54 -13.55 1.96
N GLY A 495 -33.86 -14.21 3.07
CA GLY A 495 -33.28 -13.90 4.38
C GLY A 495 -33.79 -12.60 5.01
N CYS A 496 -34.90 -12.02 4.53
CA CYS A 496 -35.61 -10.94 5.23
C CYS A 496 -36.31 -11.48 6.48
N ARG A 497 -35.53 -11.79 7.53
CA ARG A 497 -35.97 -12.60 8.68
C ARG A 497 -37.06 -11.95 9.53
N ASN A 498 -37.19 -10.61 9.53
CA ASN A 498 -38.25 -9.90 10.25
C ASN A 498 -39.47 -9.56 9.39
N LEU A 499 -39.51 -9.96 8.11
CA LEU A 499 -40.65 -9.69 7.23
C LEU A 499 -41.87 -10.48 7.70
N LYS A 500 -42.92 -9.78 8.16
CA LYS A 500 -44.15 -10.36 8.72
C LYS A 500 -45.33 -10.36 7.77
N GLU A 501 -45.45 -9.32 6.96
CA GLU A 501 -46.63 -9.08 6.13
C GLU A 501 -46.21 -8.69 4.72
N VAL A 502 -46.76 -9.37 3.72
CA VAL A 502 -46.55 -9.07 2.30
C VAL A 502 -47.90 -8.90 1.60
N TYR A 503 -48.07 -7.79 0.89
CA TYR A 503 -49.20 -7.56 0.01
C TYR A 503 -48.67 -7.25 -1.39
N LEU A 504 -48.77 -8.20 -2.32
CA LEU A 504 -48.40 -8.00 -3.72
C LEU A 504 -49.60 -7.47 -4.51
N PRO A 505 -49.43 -6.51 -5.44
CA PRO A 505 -50.52 -5.99 -6.25
C PRO A 505 -50.91 -6.97 -7.37
N ASP A 506 -52.10 -6.82 -7.94
CA ASP A 506 -52.61 -7.69 -9.01
C ASP A 506 -51.88 -7.49 -10.35
N SER A 507 -51.03 -6.45 -10.44
CA SER A 507 -50.18 -6.16 -11.60
C SER A 507 -49.00 -7.12 -11.76
N VAL A 508 -48.62 -7.86 -10.70
CA VAL A 508 -47.46 -8.75 -10.69
C VAL A 508 -47.68 -9.92 -11.64
N GLU A 509 -46.67 -10.17 -12.47
CA GLU A 509 -46.68 -11.21 -13.51
C GLU A 509 -45.67 -12.32 -13.20
N TYR A 510 -44.57 -12.01 -12.51
CA TYR A 510 -43.50 -12.95 -12.20
C TYR A 510 -42.97 -12.81 -10.77
N VAL A 511 -42.78 -13.96 -10.11
CA VAL A 511 -42.11 -14.07 -8.81
C VAL A 511 -41.08 -15.20 -8.87
N GLY A 512 -39.80 -14.83 -8.80
CA GLY A 512 -38.66 -15.72 -8.98
C GLY A 512 -38.46 -16.77 -7.91
N ILE A 513 -37.59 -17.73 -8.19
CA ILE A 513 -37.24 -18.83 -7.29
C ILE A 513 -36.61 -18.28 -6.01
N SER A 514 -36.99 -18.82 -4.85
CA SER A 514 -36.45 -18.42 -3.55
C SER A 514 -36.65 -16.94 -3.20
N ALA A 515 -37.60 -16.24 -3.84
CA ALA A 515 -37.84 -14.82 -3.65
C ALA A 515 -38.08 -14.47 -2.17
N PHE A 516 -38.83 -15.29 -1.43
CA PHE A 516 -39.12 -15.12 0.00
C PHE A 516 -38.50 -16.23 0.86
N ARG A 517 -37.44 -16.87 0.37
CA ARG A 517 -36.75 -17.92 1.13
C ARG A 517 -36.19 -17.37 2.44
N ASP A 518 -36.24 -18.16 3.51
CA ASP A 518 -35.72 -17.80 4.83
C ASP A 518 -36.37 -16.54 5.46
N CYS A 519 -37.56 -16.14 4.98
CA CYS A 519 -38.43 -15.14 5.63
C CYS A 519 -39.18 -15.77 6.82
N VAL A 520 -38.42 -16.18 7.84
CA VAL A 520 -38.92 -17.05 8.93
C VAL A 520 -40.03 -16.44 9.80
N SER A 521 -40.16 -15.10 9.82
CA SER A 521 -41.21 -14.39 10.56
C SER A 521 -42.45 -14.07 9.74
N LEU A 522 -42.55 -14.57 8.50
CA LEU A 522 -43.69 -14.27 7.63
C LEU A 522 -44.98 -14.87 8.21
N GLU A 523 -45.92 -13.99 8.58
CA GLU A 523 -47.20 -14.35 9.19
C GLU A 523 -48.33 -14.35 8.13
N GLN A 524 -48.28 -13.42 7.17
CA GLN A 524 -49.30 -13.27 6.15
C GLN A 524 -48.71 -12.81 4.81
N ILE A 525 -49.19 -13.43 3.73
CA ILE A 525 -48.89 -13.01 2.35
C ILE A 525 -50.17 -13.01 1.52
N SER A 526 -50.47 -11.88 0.87
CA SER A 526 -51.62 -11.71 0.00
C SER A 526 -51.17 -11.51 -1.44
N VAL A 527 -51.64 -12.39 -2.33
CA VAL A 527 -51.26 -12.42 -3.75
C VAL A 527 -52.48 -12.63 -4.64
N SER A 528 -52.37 -12.27 -5.91
CA SER A 528 -53.39 -12.58 -6.92
C SER A 528 -53.41 -14.08 -7.25
N GLU A 529 -54.60 -14.64 -7.48
CA GLU A 529 -54.78 -16.01 -8.04
C GLU A 529 -53.97 -16.21 -9.35
N LYS A 530 -53.70 -15.15 -10.12
CA LYS A 530 -52.95 -15.22 -11.39
C LYS A 530 -51.52 -15.71 -11.24
N ILE A 531 -50.90 -15.50 -10.08
CA ILE A 531 -49.48 -15.81 -9.83
C ILE A 531 -49.27 -16.98 -8.87
N LYS A 532 -50.32 -17.75 -8.55
CA LYS A 532 -50.24 -18.87 -7.59
C LYS A 532 -49.21 -19.93 -7.96
N ASP A 533 -49.03 -20.17 -9.27
CA ASP A 533 -48.12 -21.19 -9.80
C ASP A 533 -46.71 -20.65 -10.09
N GLN A 534 -46.45 -19.37 -9.78
CA GLN A 534 -45.11 -18.79 -9.92
C GLN A 534 -44.15 -19.46 -8.93
N PRO A 535 -42.88 -19.69 -9.32
CA PRO A 535 -41.96 -20.51 -8.54
C PRO A 535 -41.74 -19.99 -7.11
N GLY A 536 -41.64 -18.67 -6.95
CA GLY A 536 -41.48 -18.05 -5.62
C GLY A 536 -42.73 -18.10 -4.74
N ILE A 537 -43.91 -18.31 -5.33
CA ILE A 537 -45.19 -18.45 -4.60
C ILE A 537 -45.42 -19.92 -4.23
N ALA A 538 -45.21 -20.84 -5.17
CA ALA A 538 -45.41 -22.27 -4.97
C ALA A 538 -44.51 -22.86 -3.86
N GLU A 539 -43.34 -22.27 -3.63
CA GLU A 539 -42.41 -22.70 -2.57
C GLU A 539 -42.72 -22.11 -1.18
N LEU A 540 -43.64 -21.15 -1.06
CA LEU A 540 -43.94 -20.48 0.22
C LEU A 540 -44.38 -21.46 1.30
N GLU A 541 -45.16 -22.48 0.94
CA GLU A 541 -45.59 -23.52 1.87
C GLU A 541 -44.41 -24.27 2.50
N LYS A 542 -43.30 -24.43 1.75
CA LYS A 542 -42.09 -25.09 2.21
C LYS A 542 -41.17 -24.13 2.97
N ASN A 543 -41.01 -22.91 2.46
CA ASN A 543 -40.01 -21.95 2.94
C ASN A 543 -40.53 -21.11 4.12
N CYS A 544 -41.84 -20.88 4.20
CA CYS A 544 -42.52 -20.07 5.21
C CYS A 544 -43.75 -20.82 5.77
N PRO A 545 -43.56 -21.96 6.47
CA PRO A 545 -44.66 -22.86 6.85
C PRO A 545 -45.70 -22.24 7.80
N ASN A 546 -45.37 -21.15 8.48
CA ASN A 546 -46.26 -20.43 9.39
C ASN A 546 -47.06 -19.30 8.71
N ALA A 547 -46.74 -18.97 7.45
CA ALA A 547 -47.37 -17.87 6.74
C ALA A 547 -48.78 -18.25 6.25
N ARG A 548 -49.76 -17.38 6.52
CA ARG A 548 -51.10 -17.49 5.93
C ARG A 548 -51.08 -16.91 4.52
N ILE A 549 -51.20 -17.78 3.52
CA ILE A 549 -51.28 -17.40 2.11
C ILE A 549 -52.75 -17.09 1.75
N ARG A 550 -53.02 -15.86 1.32
CA ARG A 550 -54.35 -15.42 0.83
C ARG A 550 -54.28 -15.15 -0.66
N PHE A 551 -55.01 -15.95 -1.43
CA PHE A 551 -55.22 -15.71 -2.85
C PHE A 551 -56.46 -14.83 -3.06
N ARG A 552 -56.31 -13.78 -3.87
CA ARG A 552 -57.39 -12.85 -4.21
C ARG A 552 -57.88 -13.11 -5.63
N GLU A 553 -59.20 -13.12 -5.82
CA GLU A 553 -59.82 -13.08 -7.14
C GLU A 553 -59.56 -11.71 -7.77
N VAL A 554 -59.08 -11.70 -9.01
CA VAL A 554 -58.84 -10.45 -9.73
C VAL A 554 -60.18 -9.94 -10.23
N ASN A 555 -60.72 -8.91 -9.59
CA ASN A 555 -61.89 -8.22 -10.11
C ASN A 555 -61.49 -7.58 -11.45
N SER A 556 -62.02 -8.12 -12.54
CA SER A 556 -62.02 -7.47 -13.84
C SER A 556 -62.83 -6.19 -13.73
N VAL A 557 -62.18 -5.08 -13.40
CA VAL A 557 -62.79 -3.76 -13.61
C VAL A 557 -62.86 -3.58 -15.12
N GLU A 558 -64.07 -3.72 -15.63
CA GLU A 558 -64.46 -3.33 -16.99
C GLU A 558 -63.96 -1.91 -17.24
N LYS A 559 -63.15 -1.76 -18.29
CA LYS A 559 -62.87 -0.46 -18.91
C LYS A 559 -64.17 0.00 -19.57
N GLU A 560 -64.85 0.97 -18.98
CA GLU A 560 -65.67 1.93 -19.73
C GLU A 560 -64.89 3.20 -20.02
#